data_AF-O65132-F1
#
_entry.id   AF-O65132-F1
#
_cell.length_a   1.000
_cell.length_b   1.000
_cell.length_c   1.000
_cell.angle_alpha   90.00
_cell.angle_beta   90.00
_cell.angle_gamma   90.00
#
_symmetry.space_group_name_H-M   'P 1'
#
loop_
_entity.id
_entity.type
_entity.pdbx_description
1 polymer ?
#
loop_
_entity_poly.entity_id
_entity_poly.type
_entity_poly.pdbx_seq_one_letter_code
_entity_poly.pdbx_strand_id
1 'polypeptide(L)'
;KGIIKKAQEISVLCDTHVSVLIFSSAGNMGEFCSPKTTMDAILTRYQNSTGTQLWNAKHESLKQEKERIEKENGRLQLRLRQLKGEDITSLKPEELIEIESILDDGLTNIRNKQDKGFGRKEPALGLHLEQQMGVYSGETKYLLNNFAPKSSPIAFHVQPLHPNLQEMK
;
A
#
# COMPACT_ATOMS: atom_id res chain seq x y z
N LYS A 1 -23.93 39.45 1.02
CA LYS A 1 -23.69 39.02 -0.39
C LYS A 1 -22.85 40.01 -1.22
N GLY A 2 -22.84 41.32 -0.91
CA GLY A 2 -22.14 42.33 -1.73
C GLY A 2 -20.62 42.13 -1.87
N ILE A 3 -19.91 41.85 -0.76
CA ILE A 3 -18.44 41.70 -0.78
C ILE A 3 -17.97 40.54 -1.67
N ILE A 4 -18.68 39.41 -1.64
CA ILE A 4 -18.39 38.25 -2.49
C ILE A 4 -18.57 38.60 -3.97
N LYS A 5 -19.66 39.31 -4.31
CA LYS A 5 -19.91 39.76 -5.68
C LYS A 5 -18.79 40.70 -6.17
N LYS A 6 -18.32 41.61 -5.33
CA LYS A 6 -17.20 42.50 -5.65
C LYS A 6 -15.88 41.75 -5.82
N ALA A 7 -15.59 40.77 -4.95
CA ALA A 7 -14.42 39.92 -5.10
C ALA A 7 -14.44 39.12 -6.43
N GLN A 8 -15.61 38.63 -6.83
CA GLN A 8 -15.80 37.95 -8.12
C GLN A 8 -15.60 38.91 -9.30
N GLU A 9 -16.21 40.10 -9.27
CA GLU A 9 -16.03 41.14 -10.30
C GLU A 9 -14.54 41.49 -10.48
N ILE A 10 -13.81 41.73 -9.38
CA ILE A 10 -12.38 42.05 -9.40
C ILE A 10 -11.57 40.88 -9.97
N SER A 11 -11.84 39.65 -9.52
CA SER A 11 -11.12 38.47 -10.00
C SER A 11 -11.24 38.30 -11.51
N VAL A 12 -12.43 38.54 -12.07
CA VAL A 12 -12.67 38.43 -13.52
C VAL A 12 -12.07 39.62 -14.28
N LEU A 13 -12.30 40.86 -13.84
CA LEU A 13 -11.87 42.07 -14.56
C LEU A 13 -10.35 42.23 -14.60
N CYS A 14 -9.66 41.85 -13.53
CA CYS A 14 -8.22 42.05 -13.40
C CYS A 14 -7.41 40.76 -13.65
N ASP A 15 -8.07 39.64 -13.92
CA ASP A 15 -7.47 38.30 -13.95
C ASP A 15 -6.60 37.98 -12.72
N THR A 16 -7.13 38.33 -11.54
CA THR A 16 -6.42 38.17 -10.27
C THR A 16 -6.99 37.04 -9.42
N HIS A 17 -6.12 36.40 -8.66
CA HIS A 17 -6.51 35.45 -7.62
C HIS A 17 -7.02 36.20 -6.38
N VAL A 18 -8.27 35.95 -6.01
CA VAL A 18 -8.94 36.63 -4.87
C VAL A 18 -9.59 35.58 -4.00
N SER A 19 -9.43 35.73 -2.69
CA SER A 19 -10.12 34.93 -1.69
C SER A 19 -10.69 35.82 -0.59
N VAL A 20 -11.87 35.44 -0.07
CA VAL A 20 -12.56 36.12 1.02
C VAL A 20 -13.00 35.09 2.05
N LEU A 21 -12.58 35.28 3.30
CA LEU A 21 -13.00 34.50 4.47
C LEU A 21 -13.90 35.39 5.34
N ILE A 22 -15.08 34.90 5.70
CA ILE A 22 -16.07 35.61 6.53
C ILE A 22 -16.42 34.75 7.73
N PHE A 23 -16.18 35.28 8.93
CA PHE A 23 -16.59 34.66 10.19
C PHE A 23 -17.79 35.42 10.76
N SER A 24 -18.87 34.70 11.06
CA SER A 24 -20.01 35.28 11.78
C SER A 24 -19.76 35.27 13.29
N SER A 25 -20.49 36.11 14.02
CA SER A 25 -20.48 36.08 15.50
C SER A 25 -20.97 34.75 16.08
N ALA A 26 -21.72 33.97 15.31
CA ALA A 26 -22.16 32.62 15.69
C ALA A 26 -21.11 31.53 15.43
N GLY A 27 -19.92 31.90 14.92
CA GLY A 27 -18.83 30.96 14.62
C GLY A 27 -18.92 30.28 13.26
N ASN A 28 -19.91 30.64 12.42
CA ASN A 28 -20.00 30.08 11.07
C ASN A 28 -18.95 30.72 10.16
N MET A 29 -18.22 29.89 9.41
CA MET A 29 -17.29 30.32 8.37
C MET A 29 -17.95 30.24 7.00
N GLY A 30 -17.94 31.34 6.27
CA GLY A 30 -18.24 31.37 4.84
C GLY A 30 -16.99 31.76 4.05
N GLU A 31 -16.83 31.17 2.88
CA GLU A 31 -15.68 31.44 2.02
C GLU A 31 -16.08 31.72 0.57
N PHE A 32 -15.23 32.46 -0.13
CA PHE A 32 -15.22 32.60 -1.57
C PHE A 32 -13.77 32.53 -2.05
N CYS A 33 -13.54 31.80 -3.14
CA CYS A 33 -12.26 31.76 -3.83
C CYS A 33 -12.48 31.87 -5.33
N SER A 34 -11.59 32.61 -6.00
CA SER A 34 -11.63 32.76 -7.45
C SER A 34 -11.45 31.42 -8.18
N PRO A 35 -12.11 31.16 -9.32
CA PRO A 35 -12.13 29.83 -9.95
C PRO A 35 -10.77 29.25 -10.39
N LYS A 36 -9.76 30.11 -10.61
CA LYS A 36 -8.43 29.71 -11.09
C LYS A 36 -7.47 29.25 -9.99
N THR A 37 -7.91 29.23 -8.74
CA THR A 37 -7.07 28.89 -7.58
C THR A 37 -7.90 28.25 -6.47
N THR A 38 -7.23 27.66 -5.49
CA THR A 38 -7.85 27.17 -4.26
C THR A 38 -7.52 28.08 -3.09
N MET A 39 -8.31 27.99 -2.02
CA MET A 39 -8.04 28.69 -0.76
C MET A 39 -6.65 28.32 -0.22
N ASP A 40 -6.34 27.02 -0.18
CA ASP A 40 -5.05 26.51 0.28
C ASP A 40 -3.86 27.10 -0.48
N ALA A 41 -3.98 27.24 -1.80
CA ALA A 41 -2.94 27.82 -2.63
C ALA A 41 -2.72 29.31 -2.33
N ILE A 42 -3.79 30.07 -2.09
CA ILE A 42 -3.70 31.48 -1.69
C ILE A 42 -3.08 31.62 -0.31
N LEU A 43 -3.53 30.83 0.67
CA LEU A 43 -3.00 30.86 2.04
C LEU A 43 -1.52 30.48 2.07
N THR A 44 -1.12 29.47 1.28
CA THR A 44 0.29 29.08 1.12
C THR A 44 1.12 30.21 0.52
N ARG A 45 0.64 30.88 -0.54
CA ARG A 45 1.33 32.05 -1.11
C ARG A 45 1.45 33.19 -0.11
N TYR A 46 0.38 33.49 0.62
CA TYR A 46 0.36 34.54 1.62
C TYR A 46 1.42 34.28 2.69
N GLN A 47 1.46 33.07 3.26
CA GLN A 47 2.45 32.65 4.23
C GLN A 47 3.88 32.77 3.68
N ASN A 48 4.14 32.31 2.45
CA ASN A 48 5.46 32.40 1.85
C ASN A 48 5.91 33.85 1.61
N SER A 49 4.97 34.74 1.23
CA SER A 49 5.27 36.14 0.94
C SER A 49 5.43 37.02 2.17
N THR A 50 4.70 36.72 3.25
CA THR A 50 4.68 37.53 4.48
C THR A 50 5.57 36.97 5.58
N GLY A 51 6.01 35.71 5.46
CA GLY A 51 6.70 34.99 6.53
C GLY A 51 5.81 34.66 7.73
N THR A 52 4.50 34.96 7.69
CA THR A 52 3.60 34.66 8.80
C THR A 52 3.22 33.18 8.79
N GLN A 53 3.50 32.49 9.89
CA GLN A 53 3.08 31.10 10.08
C GLN A 53 1.59 31.07 10.41
N LEU A 54 0.78 30.73 9.41
CA LEU A 54 -0.67 30.52 9.57
C LEU A 54 -0.96 29.19 10.28
N TRP A 55 -0.10 28.20 10.06
CA TRP A 55 -0.20 26.88 10.66
C TRP A 55 0.41 26.86 12.06
N ASN A 56 -0.23 26.16 12.99
CA ASN A 56 0.35 25.92 14.31
C ASN A 56 1.51 24.92 14.24
N ALA A 57 2.34 24.89 15.27
CA ALA A 57 3.49 23.98 15.35
C ALA A 57 3.10 22.50 15.17
N LYS A 58 1.88 22.12 15.55
CA LYS A 58 1.35 20.76 15.36
C LYS A 58 1.16 20.41 13.88
N HIS A 59 0.63 21.33 13.08
CA HIS A 59 0.42 21.12 11.65
C HIS A 59 1.76 21.04 10.89
N GLU A 60 2.76 21.83 11.30
CA GLU A 60 4.12 21.73 10.76
C GLU A 60 4.76 20.37 11.09
N SER A 61 4.65 19.92 12.34
CA SER A 61 5.13 18.60 12.76
C SER A 61 4.45 17.46 12.00
N LEU A 62 3.14 17.52 11.79
CA LEU A 62 2.40 16.52 11.00
C LEU A 62 2.83 16.51 9.54
N LYS A 63 3.11 17.67 8.96
CA LYS A 63 3.61 17.79 7.59
C LYS A 63 5.00 17.15 7.46
N GLN A 64 5.90 17.43 8.39
CA GLN A 64 7.24 16.82 8.42
C GLN A 64 7.17 15.31 8.59
N GLU A 65 6.28 14.81 9.45
CA GLU A 65 6.09 13.38 9.64
C GLU A 65 5.52 12.71 8.37
N LYS A 66 4.58 13.36 7.69
CA LYS A 66 4.08 12.89 6.39
C LYS A 66 5.21 12.78 5.36
N GLU A 67 6.04 13.82 5.22
CA GLU A 67 7.18 13.81 4.29
C GLU A 67 8.19 12.71 4.64
N ARG A 68 8.43 12.48 5.94
CA ARG A 68 9.29 11.39 6.44
C ARG A 68 8.73 10.02 6.01
N ILE A 69 7.44 9.79 6.23
CA ILE A 69 6.75 8.53 5.87
C ILE A 69 6.74 8.33 4.36
N GLU A 70 6.46 9.36 3.57
CA GLU A 70 6.46 9.28 2.10
C GLU A 70 7.85 8.88 1.57
N LYS A 71 8.92 9.47 2.12
CA LYS A 71 10.30 9.12 1.78
C LYS A 71 10.64 7.67 2.16
N GLU A 72 10.23 7.24 3.36
CA GLU A 72 10.46 5.88 3.82
C GLU A 72 9.70 4.86 2.96
N ASN A 73 8.45 5.14 2.62
CA ASN A 73 7.65 4.32 1.72
C ASN A 73 8.29 4.22 0.33
N GLY A 74 8.76 5.33 -0.24
CA GLY A 74 9.47 5.33 -1.52
C GLY A 74 10.73 4.45 -1.49
N ARG A 75 11.51 4.51 -0.40
CA ARG A 75 12.68 3.65 -0.20
C ARG A 75 12.30 2.17 -0.13
N LEU A 76 11.24 1.83 0.62
CA LEU A 76 10.77 0.45 0.75
C LEU A 76 10.24 -0.11 -0.58
N GLN A 77 9.51 0.71 -1.35
CA GLN A 77 9.03 0.32 -2.68
C GLN A 77 10.19 0.09 -3.65
N LEU A 78 11.23 0.92 -3.62
CA LEU A 78 12.45 0.69 -4.39
C LEU A 78 13.13 -0.62 -3.98
N ARG A 79 13.30 -0.87 -2.68
CA ARG A 79 13.90 -2.12 -2.19
C ARG A 79 13.10 -3.34 -2.60
N LEU A 80 11.76 -3.27 -2.58
CA LEU A 80 10.90 -4.36 -3.02
C LEU A 80 11.07 -4.66 -4.51
N ARG A 81 11.18 -3.63 -5.36
CA ARG A 81 11.48 -3.79 -6.79
C ARG A 81 12.84 -4.46 -7.02
N GLN A 82 13.86 -4.01 -6.30
CA GLN A 82 15.20 -4.60 -6.35
C GLN A 82 15.21 -6.08 -5.94
N LEU A 83 14.49 -6.44 -4.87
CA LEU A 83 14.34 -7.85 -4.46
C LEU A 83 13.59 -8.70 -5.50
N LYS A 84 12.78 -8.09 -6.38
CA LYS A 84 12.14 -8.76 -7.52
C LYS A 84 13.03 -8.84 -8.76
N GLY A 85 14.24 -8.28 -8.71
CA GLY A 85 15.16 -8.19 -9.86
C GLY A 85 14.91 -6.98 -10.77
N GLU A 86 14.06 -6.04 -10.37
CA GLU A 86 13.81 -4.78 -11.09
C GLU A 86 14.77 -3.67 -10.59
N ASP A 87 15.11 -2.68 -11.41
CA ASP A 87 15.95 -1.52 -11.02
C ASP A 87 17.31 -1.89 -10.37
N ILE A 88 17.90 -3.03 -10.77
CA ILE A 88 19.16 -3.57 -10.24
C ILE A 88 20.41 -3.03 -10.94
N THR A 89 20.27 -2.41 -12.10
CA THR A 89 21.40 -1.99 -12.96
C THR A 89 22.21 -0.84 -12.37
N SER A 90 21.62 -0.06 -11.47
CA SER A 90 22.29 1.05 -10.77
C SER A 90 22.94 0.65 -9.45
N LEU A 91 22.81 -0.62 -9.03
CA LEU A 91 23.36 -1.12 -7.78
C LEU A 91 24.85 -1.46 -7.90
N LYS A 92 25.58 -1.30 -6.80
CA LYS A 92 26.96 -1.75 -6.71
C LYS A 92 27.03 -3.26 -6.48
N PRO A 93 28.17 -3.92 -6.81
CA PRO A 93 28.33 -5.36 -6.58
C PRO A 93 28.05 -5.78 -5.13
N GLU A 94 28.44 -4.97 -4.15
CA GLU A 94 28.21 -5.27 -2.73
C GLU A 94 26.72 -5.30 -2.37
N GLU A 95 25.94 -4.38 -2.95
CA GLU A 95 24.48 -4.31 -2.74
C GLU A 95 23.76 -5.48 -3.41
N LEU A 96 24.29 -5.96 -4.54
CA LEU A 96 23.73 -7.11 -5.25
C LEU A 96 23.99 -8.43 -4.49
N ILE A 97 25.18 -8.59 -3.90
CA ILE A 97 25.52 -9.73 -3.03
C ILE A 97 24.59 -9.76 -1.81
N GLU A 98 24.31 -8.59 -1.21
CA GLU A 98 23.37 -8.51 -0.08
C GLU A 98 21.96 -8.96 -0.49
N ILE A 99 21.48 -8.55 -1.67
CA ILE A 99 20.18 -8.98 -2.21
C ILE A 99 20.15 -10.50 -2.42
N GLU A 100 21.20 -11.07 -3.00
CA GLU A 100 21.33 -12.52 -3.21
C GLU A 100 21.25 -13.28 -1.88
N SER A 101 22.02 -12.85 -0.87
CA SER A 101 21.99 -13.46 0.47
C SER A 101 20.60 -13.42 1.09
N ILE A 102 19.90 -12.28 1.01
CA ILE A 102 18.54 -12.14 1.54
C ILE A 102 17.56 -13.09 0.84
N LEU A 103 17.69 -13.25 -0.47
CA LEU A 103 16.83 -14.15 -1.25
C LEU A 103 17.11 -15.62 -0.92
N ASP A 104 18.37 -16.02 -0.78
CA ASP A 104 18.74 -17.39 -0.45
C ASP A 104 18.29 -17.78 0.98
N ASP A 105 18.47 -16.88 1.95
CA ASP A 105 17.96 -17.04 3.31
C ASP A 105 16.42 -17.16 3.31
N GLY A 106 15.75 -16.32 2.51
CA GLY A 106 14.30 -16.36 2.34
C GLY A 106 13.81 -17.70 1.77
N LEU A 107 14.46 -18.20 0.72
CA LEU A 107 14.16 -19.49 0.11
C LEU A 107 14.40 -20.66 1.07
N THR A 108 15.52 -20.64 1.77
CA THR A 108 15.86 -21.65 2.79
C THR A 108 14.80 -21.69 3.89
N ASN A 109 14.34 -20.52 4.35
CA ASN A 109 13.27 -20.43 5.34
C ASN A 109 11.92 -20.97 4.84
N ILE A 110 11.57 -20.72 3.58
CA ILE A 110 10.36 -21.27 2.97
C ILE A 110 10.44 -22.81 2.90
N ARG A 111 11.56 -23.36 2.42
CA ARG A 111 11.80 -24.81 2.35
C ARG A 111 11.70 -25.46 3.73
N ASN A 112 12.38 -24.90 4.73
CA ASN A 112 12.34 -25.38 6.11
C ASN A 112 10.92 -25.38 6.70
N LYS A 113 10.08 -24.39 6.33
CA LYS A 113 8.67 -24.36 6.75
C LYS A 113 7.81 -25.37 5.98
N GLN A 114 8.08 -25.57 4.70
CA GLN A 114 7.40 -26.59 3.90
C GLN A 114 7.71 -27.99 4.43
N ASP A 115 8.97 -28.32 4.72
CA ASP A 115 9.34 -29.63 5.28
C ASP A 115 8.66 -29.89 6.64
N LYS A 116 8.57 -28.87 7.49
CA LYS A 116 7.87 -28.95 8.77
C LYS A 116 6.33 -29.04 8.64
N GLY A 117 5.76 -28.47 7.58
CA GLY A 117 4.30 -28.42 7.34
C GLY A 117 3.76 -29.59 6.51
N PHE A 118 4.55 -30.13 5.58
CA PHE A 118 4.21 -31.30 4.76
C PHE A 118 4.45 -32.62 5.51
N GLY A 119 5.30 -32.64 6.54
CA GLY A 119 5.54 -33.81 7.39
C GLY A 119 4.42 -34.21 8.34
N ARG A 120 3.22 -33.61 8.28
CA ARG A 120 2.05 -33.94 9.12
C ARG A 120 0.72 -34.00 8.36
N LYS A 121 0.70 -34.61 7.17
CA LYS A 121 -0.55 -35.14 6.60
C LYS A 121 -0.36 -36.59 6.17
N GLU A 122 -0.75 -37.46 7.11
CA GLU A 122 -1.11 -38.89 7.02
C GLU A 122 -0.07 -39.97 6.66
N PRO A 123 0.26 -40.82 7.65
CA PRO A 123 0.51 -42.25 7.43
C PRO A 123 -0.73 -43.13 7.65
N ALA A 124 -1.94 -42.55 7.81
CA ALA A 124 -3.13 -43.31 8.24
C ALA A 124 -4.03 -43.82 7.09
N LEU A 125 -4.04 -43.20 5.90
CA LEU A 125 -4.87 -43.66 4.78
C LEU A 125 -4.23 -44.75 3.91
N GLY A 126 -2.91 -44.94 3.98
CA GLY A 126 -2.21 -45.96 3.19
C GLY A 126 -2.54 -47.40 3.62
N LEU A 127 -2.69 -47.62 4.92
CA LEU A 127 -2.90 -48.98 5.47
C LEU A 127 -4.31 -49.52 5.25
N HIS A 128 -5.31 -48.65 5.07
CA HIS A 128 -6.69 -49.09 4.80
C HIS A 128 -6.92 -49.45 3.32
N LEU A 129 -6.26 -48.74 2.40
CA LEU A 129 -6.36 -49.03 0.97
C LEU A 129 -5.59 -50.28 0.55
N GLU A 130 -4.44 -50.60 1.16
CA GLU A 130 -3.74 -51.86 0.85
C GLU A 130 -4.57 -53.09 1.25
N GLN A 131 -5.33 -53.00 2.34
CA GLN A 131 -6.19 -54.09 2.80
C GLN A 131 -7.43 -54.30 1.91
N GLN A 132 -7.93 -53.25 1.25
CA GLN A 132 -9.01 -53.35 0.25
C GLN A 132 -8.51 -53.72 -1.16
N MET A 133 -7.32 -53.26 -1.56
CA MET A 133 -6.76 -53.48 -2.90
C MET A 133 -6.19 -54.88 -3.12
N GLY A 134 -5.77 -55.58 -2.06
CA GLY A 134 -5.36 -56.99 -2.15
C GLY A 134 -6.48 -57.95 -2.58
N VAL A 135 -7.74 -57.54 -2.41
CA VAL A 135 -8.93 -58.35 -2.79
C VAL A 135 -9.36 -58.08 -4.24
N TYR A 136 -9.01 -56.93 -4.83
CA TYR A 136 -9.42 -56.51 -6.17
C TYR A 136 -8.33 -56.59 -7.25
N SER A 137 -7.13 -57.10 -6.93
CA SER A 137 -5.98 -57.21 -7.84
C SER A 137 -6.19 -58.14 -9.07
N GLY A 138 -7.37 -58.69 -9.29
CA GLY A 138 -7.66 -59.57 -10.43
C GLY A 138 -7.85 -58.85 -11.77
N GLU A 139 -8.34 -57.60 -11.82
CA GLU A 139 -9.04 -57.14 -13.03
C GLU A 139 -8.65 -55.79 -13.65
N THR A 140 -7.81 -54.93 -13.05
CA THR A 140 -7.69 -53.52 -13.49
C THR A 140 -6.35 -53.12 -14.13
N LYS A 141 -5.76 -53.98 -14.98
CA LYS A 141 -4.55 -53.62 -15.77
C LYS A 141 -4.80 -52.74 -17.01
N TYR A 142 -6.03 -52.37 -17.34
CA TYR A 142 -6.35 -51.74 -18.64
C TYR A 142 -6.68 -50.23 -18.61
N LEU A 143 -6.66 -49.55 -17.46
CA LEU A 143 -7.16 -48.15 -17.37
C LEU A 143 -6.12 -47.07 -17.01
N LEU A 144 -4.83 -47.41 -16.87
CA LEU A 144 -3.78 -46.46 -16.43
C LEU A 144 -3.01 -45.79 -17.58
N ASN A 145 -3.70 -45.29 -18.62
CA ASN A 145 -3.01 -44.63 -19.74
C ASN A 145 -3.43 -43.19 -20.04
N ASN A 146 -4.32 -42.57 -19.25
CA ASN A 146 -4.95 -41.30 -19.67
C ASN A 146 -4.97 -40.13 -18.65
N PHE A 147 -4.13 -40.10 -17.61
CA PHE A 147 -4.10 -38.93 -16.71
C PHE A 147 -2.70 -38.36 -16.49
N ALA A 148 -2.37 -37.33 -17.27
CA ALA A 148 -1.33 -36.36 -16.95
C ALA A 148 -1.96 -35.17 -16.19
N PRO A 149 -1.45 -34.73 -15.03
CA PRO A 149 -2.00 -33.56 -14.35
C PRO A 149 -1.39 -32.26 -14.89
N LYS A 150 -2.26 -31.30 -15.23
CA LYS A 150 -1.95 -29.91 -15.60
C LYS A 150 -1.59 -29.11 -14.34
N SER A 151 -0.52 -28.31 -14.41
CA SER A 151 -0.10 -27.37 -13.35
C SER A 151 -1.08 -26.20 -13.21
N SER A 152 -1.45 -25.83 -11.98
CA SER A 152 -2.16 -24.58 -11.68
C SER A 152 -1.26 -23.60 -10.92
N PRO A 153 -1.33 -22.28 -11.18
CA PRO A 153 -0.51 -21.28 -10.48
C PRO A 153 -1.13 -20.90 -9.12
N ILE A 154 -0.26 -20.66 -8.13
CA ILE A 154 -0.63 -20.24 -6.77
C ILE A 154 -0.92 -18.73 -6.76
N ALA A 155 -2.07 -18.34 -6.24
CA ALA A 155 -2.43 -16.95 -5.95
C ALA A 155 -2.20 -16.63 -4.47
N PHE A 156 -1.49 -15.54 -4.16
CA PHE A 156 -1.32 -15.04 -2.79
C PHE A 156 -2.49 -14.13 -2.42
N HIS A 157 -3.23 -14.50 -1.38
CA HIS A 157 -4.27 -13.67 -0.78
C HIS A 157 -3.69 -12.94 0.44
N VAL A 158 -3.54 -11.62 0.35
CA VAL A 158 -3.13 -10.78 1.48
C VAL A 158 -4.40 -10.26 2.15
N GLN A 159 -4.67 -10.68 3.38
CA GLN A 159 -5.74 -10.10 4.17
C GLN A 159 -5.30 -8.72 4.70
N PRO A 160 -6.10 -7.65 4.51
CA PRO A 160 -5.83 -6.38 5.17
C PRO A 160 -6.07 -6.51 6.67
N LEU A 161 -5.09 -6.08 7.47
CA LEU A 161 -5.18 -5.97 8.92
C LEU A 161 -6.10 -4.77 9.24
N HIS A 162 -7.35 -5.02 9.64
CA HIS A 162 -8.22 -3.99 10.19
C HIS A 162 -7.81 -3.72 11.65
N PRO A 163 -7.51 -2.47 12.06
CA PRO A 163 -7.35 -2.15 13.47
C PRO A 163 -8.71 -2.14 14.16
N ASN A 164 -8.81 -2.90 15.26
CA ASN A 164 -10.00 -3.01 16.11
C ASN A 164 -10.50 -1.64 16.57
N LEU A 165 -11.77 -1.34 16.25
CA LEU A 165 -12.54 -0.23 16.79
C LEU A 165 -13.45 -0.78 17.91
N GLN A 166 -13.00 -0.70 19.16
CA GLN A 166 -13.77 -0.93 20.39
C GLN A 166 -13.10 -0.06 21.46
N GLU A 167 -13.72 0.84 22.22
CA GLU A 167 -15.13 1.07 22.57
C GLU A 167 -15.33 2.55 22.89
N MET A 168 -16.50 3.08 22.52
CA MET A 168 -17.08 4.28 23.11
C MET A 168 -17.71 3.90 24.46
N LYS A 169 -17.33 4.59 25.54
CA LYS A 169 -18.22 4.99 26.63
C LYS A 169 -17.79 6.34 27.17
#